data_AF-A0A921RAC9-F1
#
_entry.id   AF-A0A921RAC9-F1
#
_cell.length_a   1.000
_cell.length_b   1.000
_cell.length_c   1.000
_cell.angle_alpha   90.00
_cell.angle_beta   90.00
_cell.angle_gamma   90.00
#
_symmetry.space_group_name_H-M   'P 1'
#
loop_
_entity.id
_entity.type
_entity.pdbx_description
1 polymer ?
#
loop_
_entity_poly.entity_id
_entity_poly.type
_entity_poly.pdbx_seq_one_letter_code
_entity_poly.pdbx_strand_id
1 'polypeptide(L)'
;METSLRLRSGGGLRIHAKEKLPLGHSSLLQAHAELDLHTSPAGVTAPSYLALFVRHFYPQLSANLGAGVQLHNGDDLTYSLRAKKAVLFRPDNGFLGLNLKGRLLIDKEFKPTKTSGAVELAWTILDFKQGQDVRLKVGYELDDKVPYFQLRENSWTLNAYMDGKWDVRFEM
;
A
#
# COMPACT_ATOMS: atom_id res chain seq x y z
N MET A 1 -9.73 9.42 9.84
CA MET A 1 -8.63 9.77 8.91
C MET A 1 -7.38 9.03 9.37
N GLU A 2 -6.60 8.46 8.44
CA GLU A 2 -5.33 7.77 8.73
C GLU A 2 -4.17 8.61 8.17
N THR A 3 -3.13 8.86 8.97
CA THR A 3 -1.94 9.61 8.56
C THR A 3 -0.68 8.80 8.79
N SER A 4 0.32 8.96 7.93
CA SER A 4 1.60 8.27 8.08
C SER A 4 2.77 9.09 7.54
N LEU A 5 3.92 8.97 8.21
CA LEU A 5 5.21 9.41 7.68
C LEU A 5 5.86 8.29 6.90
N ARG A 6 6.48 8.61 5.76
CA ARG A 6 7.11 7.62 4.88
C ARG A 6 8.47 8.09 4.43
N LEU A 7 9.48 7.26 4.59
CA LEU A 7 10.83 7.49 4.11
C LEU A 7 11.23 6.34 3.19
N ARG A 8 11.89 6.63 2.07
CA ARG A 8 12.32 5.63 1.10
C ARG A 8 13.79 5.81 0.74
N SER A 9 14.49 4.72 0.47
CA SER A 9 15.86 4.74 -0.05
C SER A 9 15.95 5.57 -1.33
N GLY A 10 16.79 6.62 -1.32
CA GLY A 10 16.97 7.52 -2.46
C GLY A 10 15.84 8.56 -2.66
N GLY A 11 14.90 8.67 -1.72
CA GLY A 11 13.82 9.66 -1.74
C GLY A 11 13.73 10.47 -0.44
N GLY A 12 12.94 11.54 -0.47
CA GLY A 12 12.67 12.39 0.69
C GLY A 12 11.64 11.80 1.67
N LEU A 13 11.53 12.43 2.85
CA LEU A 13 10.46 12.17 3.79
C LEU A 13 9.13 12.67 3.22
N ARG A 14 8.07 11.88 3.33
CA ARG A 14 6.73 12.20 2.84
C ARG A 14 5.69 12.08 3.93
N ILE A 15 4.72 12.98 3.89
CA ILE A 15 3.51 12.90 4.69
C ILE A 15 2.41 12.33 3.82
N HIS A 16 1.83 11.21 4.24
CA HIS A 16 0.74 10.56 3.54
C HIS A 16 -0.53 10.59 4.38
N ALA A 17 -1.63 11.05 3.79
CA ALA A 17 -2.95 11.02 4.38
C ALA A 17 -3.88 10.11 3.58
N LYS A 18 -4.78 9.44 4.29
CA LYS A 18 -5.78 8.55 3.72
C LYS A 18 -7.09 8.67 4.46
N GLU A 19 -8.16 8.82 3.70
CA GLU A 19 -9.51 8.85 4.23
C GLU A 19 -10.36 7.78 3.54
N LYS A 20 -11.27 7.18 4.31
CA LYS A 20 -12.21 6.17 3.82
C LYS A 20 -13.60 6.64 4.19
N LEU A 21 -14.45 6.77 3.17
CA LEU A 21 -15.86 7.12 3.34
C LEU A 21 -16.69 5.91 2.90
N PRO A 22 -17.59 5.38 3.74
CA PRO A 22 -18.46 4.29 3.35
C PRO A 22 -19.44 4.78 2.26
N LEU A 23 -19.56 4.03 1.17
CA LEU A 23 -20.57 4.27 0.12
C LEU A 23 -21.75 3.31 0.25
N GLY A 24 -21.57 2.18 0.94
CA GLY A 24 -22.58 1.18 1.20
C GLY A 24 -22.01 0.00 2.01
N HIS A 25 -22.75 -1.10 2.08
CA HIS A 25 -22.44 -2.24 2.93
C HIS A 25 -21.09 -2.92 2.62
N SER A 26 -20.68 -2.94 1.35
CA SER A 26 -19.45 -3.59 0.90
C SER A 26 -18.57 -2.69 0.04
N SER A 27 -18.86 -1.38 0.01
CA SER A 27 -18.15 -0.43 -0.85
C SER A 27 -17.68 0.79 -0.08
N LEU A 28 -16.48 1.27 -0.40
CA LEU A 28 -15.93 2.51 0.18
C LEU A 28 -15.28 3.37 -0.90
N LEU A 29 -15.36 4.68 -0.67
CA LEU A 29 -14.55 5.67 -1.35
C LEU A 29 -13.27 5.88 -0.53
N GLN A 30 -12.12 5.85 -1.18
CA GLN A 30 -10.82 6.00 -0.54
C GLN A 30 -10.07 7.16 -1.18
N ALA A 31 -9.87 8.23 -0.42
CA ALA A 31 -9.07 9.37 -0.82
C ALA A 31 -7.65 9.23 -0.27
N HIS A 32 -6.67 9.66 -1.05
CA HIS A 32 -5.25 9.68 -0.71
C HIS A 32 -4.64 11.01 -1.08
N ALA A 33 -3.78 11.52 -0.22
CA ALA A 33 -2.92 12.66 -0.52
C ALA A 33 -1.50 12.38 0.00
N GLU A 34 -0.49 12.86 -0.70
CA GLU A 34 0.91 12.82 -0.27
C GLU A 34 1.56 14.18 -0.49
N LEU A 35 2.36 14.61 0.48
CA LEU A 35 3.22 15.78 0.42
C LEU A 35 4.67 15.31 0.50
N ASP A 36 5.51 15.72 -0.44
CA ASP A 36 6.95 15.48 -0.37
C ASP A 36 7.60 16.63 0.42
N LEU A 37 8.36 16.28 1.46
CA LEU A 37 9.09 17.25 2.28
C LEU A 37 10.49 17.53 1.72
N HIS A 38 10.87 16.91 0.60
CA HIS A 38 12.09 17.27 -0.09
C HIS A 38 12.05 18.76 -0.46
N THR A 39 12.94 19.54 0.13
CA THR A 39 12.99 20.98 -0.06
C THR A 39 13.43 21.26 -1.50
N SER A 40 12.53 21.83 -2.31
CA SER A 40 12.95 22.51 -3.54
C SER A 40 13.92 23.64 -3.18
N PRO A 41 14.85 24.06 -4.05
CA PRO A 41 15.73 25.21 -3.81
C PRO A 41 14.98 26.50 -3.38
N ALA A 42 13.68 26.58 -3.68
CA ALA A 42 12.78 27.67 -3.32
C ALA A 42 12.09 27.51 -1.94
N GLY A 43 12.39 26.48 -1.15
CA GLY A 43 11.81 26.29 0.20
C GLY A 43 10.36 25.81 0.23
N VAL A 44 9.76 25.47 -0.92
CA VAL A 44 8.35 25.06 -1.02
C VAL A 44 8.22 23.53 -1.00
N THR A 45 7.44 23.02 -0.06
CA THR A 45 6.94 21.63 -0.05
C THR A 45 5.81 21.47 -1.06
N ALA A 46 5.93 20.50 -1.97
CA ALA A 46 4.95 20.31 -3.05
C ALA A 46 4.05 19.09 -2.81
N PRO A 47 2.75 19.18 -3.17
CA PRO A 47 1.90 17.99 -3.23
C PRO A 47 2.47 17.03 -4.27
N SER A 48 2.70 15.78 -3.90
CA SER A 48 3.36 14.79 -4.76
C SER A 48 2.38 13.77 -5.37
N TYR A 49 1.24 13.58 -4.71
CA TYR A 49 0.26 12.58 -5.11
C TYR A 49 -1.13 12.90 -4.56
N LEU A 50 -2.14 12.78 -5.42
CA LEU A 50 -3.54 12.77 -5.04
C LEU A 50 -4.21 11.58 -5.72
N ALA A 51 -5.06 10.83 -5.01
CA ALA A 51 -5.81 9.75 -5.63
C ALA A 51 -7.15 9.51 -4.97
N LEU A 52 -8.09 9.05 -5.78
CA LEU A 52 -9.45 8.71 -5.37
C LEU A 52 -9.83 7.34 -5.94
N PHE A 53 -10.25 6.43 -5.08
CA PHE A 53 -10.63 5.07 -5.47
C PHE A 53 -11.99 4.68 -4.91
N VAL A 54 -12.81 4.06 -5.74
CA VAL A 54 -13.94 3.26 -5.30
C VAL A 54 -13.44 1.83 -5.10
N ARG A 55 -13.71 1.25 -3.94
CA ARG A 55 -13.33 -0.13 -3.61
C ARG A 55 -14.55 -0.92 -3.19
N HIS A 56 -14.68 -2.11 -3.76
CA HIS A 56 -15.71 -3.08 -3.43
C HIS A 56 -15.08 -4.32 -2.79
N PHE A 57 -15.68 -4.80 -1.72
CA PHE A 57 -15.23 -5.95 -0.96
C PHE A 57 -16.18 -7.12 -1.18
N TYR A 58 -15.62 -8.31 -1.37
CA TYR A 58 -16.33 -9.57 -1.46
C TYR A 58 -15.92 -10.44 -0.26
N PRO A 59 -16.59 -10.29 0.91
CA PRO A 59 -16.19 -10.97 2.14
C PRO A 59 -16.15 -12.48 1.99
N GLN A 60 -17.14 -13.07 1.30
CA GLN A 60 -17.23 -14.51 1.07
C GLN A 60 -16.03 -15.07 0.28
N LEU A 61 -15.41 -14.26 -0.58
CA LEU A 61 -14.25 -14.64 -1.39
C LEU A 61 -12.93 -14.17 -0.78
N SER A 62 -12.97 -13.46 0.36
CA SER A 62 -11.83 -12.75 0.94
C SER A 62 -11.08 -11.90 -0.11
N ALA A 63 -11.84 -11.26 -1.00
CA ALA A 63 -11.32 -10.51 -2.14
C ALA A 63 -11.84 -9.06 -2.13
N ASN A 64 -11.11 -8.18 -2.81
CA ASN A 64 -11.57 -6.83 -3.10
C ASN A 64 -11.08 -6.38 -4.46
N LEU A 65 -11.90 -5.56 -5.09
CA LEU A 65 -11.60 -4.85 -6.32
C LEU A 65 -11.65 -3.35 -6.05
N GLY A 66 -10.89 -2.58 -6.80
CA GLY A 66 -10.92 -1.14 -6.74
C GLY A 66 -10.59 -0.53 -8.09
N ALA A 67 -11.25 0.58 -8.37
CA ALA A 67 -11.00 1.40 -9.54
C ALA A 67 -10.88 2.85 -9.06
N GLY A 68 -9.98 3.62 -9.66
CA GLY A 68 -9.76 4.99 -9.24
C GLY A 68 -8.90 5.79 -10.19
N VAL A 69 -8.74 7.06 -9.85
CA VAL A 69 -7.91 8.03 -10.55
C VAL A 69 -6.79 8.49 -9.64
N GLN A 70 -5.65 8.79 -10.24
CA GLN A 70 -4.45 9.26 -9.55
C GLN A 70 -3.84 10.40 -10.32
N LEU A 71 -3.36 11.39 -9.58
CA LEU A 71 -2.64 12.53 -10.10
C LEU A 71 -1.27 12.53 -9.41
N HIS A 72 -0.22 12.45 -10.21
CA HIS A 72 1.16 12.64 -9.74
C HIS A 72 1.64 14.06 -10.09
N ASN A 73 2.64 14.53 -9.33
CA ASN A 73 3.28 15.81 -9.59
C ASN A 73 3.83 15.82 -11.03
N GLY A 74 3.37 16.75 -11.87
CA GLY A 74 3.64 16.76 -13.33
C GLY A 74 2.43 16.51 -14.23
N ASP A 75 1.20 16.52 -13.69
CA ASP A 75 -0.09 16.46 -14.41
C ASP A 75 -0.43 15.14 -15.15
N ASP A 76 0.26 14.05 -14.82
CA ASP A 76 -0.10 12.72 -15.33
C ASP A 76 -1.27 12.12 -14.55
N LEU A 77 -2.49 12.44 -15.01
CA LEU A 77 -3.70 11.72 -14.63
C LEU A 77 -3.62 10.28 -15.13
N THR A 78 -3.73 9.33 -14.21
CA THR A 78 -3.77 7.90 -14.52
C THR A 78 -4.97 7.24 -13.88
N TYR A 79 -5.55 6.28 -14.60
CA TYR A 79 -6.55 5.39 -14.08
C TYR A 79 -5.87 4.17 -13.46
N SER A 80 -6.42 3.68 -12.35
CA SER A 80 -5.87 2.52 -11.67
C SER A 80 -6.96 1.51 -11.33
N LEU A 81 -6.72 0.28 -11.76
CA LEU A 81 -7.47 -0.89 -11.33
C LEU A 81 -6.62 -1.67 -10.33
N ARG A 82 -7.25 -2.17 -9.27
CA ARG A 82 -6.61 -2.92 -8.21
C ARG A 82 -7.45 -4.13 -7.85
N ALA A 83 -6.82 -5.28 -7.74
CA ALA A 83 -7.40 -6.48 -7.21
C ALA A 83 -6.55 -6.99 -6.05
N LYS A 84 -7.22 -7.49 -5.01
CA LYS A 84 -6.54 -8.21 -3.92
C LYS A 84 -7.38 -9.39 -3.49
N LYS A 85 -6.76 -10.54 -3.30
CA LYS A 85 -7.34 -11.71 -2.65
C LYS A 85 -6.47 -12.10 -1.46
N ALA A 86 -7.09 -12.50 -0.37
CA ALA A 86 -6.39 -13.05 0.79
C ALA A 86 -6.96 -14.45 1.08
N VAL A 87 -6.08 -15.40 1.39
CA VAL A 87 -6.44 -16.71 1.90
C VAL A 87 -5.82 -16.81 3.28
N LEU A 88 -6.65 -17.00 4.30
CA LEU A 88 -6.22 -17.06 5.69
C LEU A 88 -6.19 -18.51 6.16
N PHE A 89 -5.08 -18.90 6.76
CA PHE A 89 -4.89 -20.15 7.48
C PHE A 89 -4.86 -19.80 8.98
N ARG A 90 -5.56 -20.58 9.80
CA ARG A 90 -5.58 -20.42 11.25
C ARG A 90 -4.68 -21.48 11.88
N PRO A 91 -3.40 -21.20 12.13
CA PRO A 91 -2.57 -22.01 13.03
C PRO A 91 -2.95 -21.74 14.50
N ASP A 92 -2.53 -22.63 15.40
CA ASP A 92 -2.91 -22.60 16.82
C ASP A 92 -2.42 -21.33 17.56
N ASN A 93 -1.30 -20.73 17.13
CA ASN A 93 -0.67 -19.56 17.76
C ASN A 93 -0.50 -18.36 16.80
N GLY A 94 -1.53 -18.01 16.03
CA GLY A 94 -1.56 -16.76 15.27
C GLY A 94 -2.30 -16.85 13.94
N PHE A 95 -1.95 -15.96 12.99
CA PHE A 95 -2.56 -15.95 11.67
C PHE A 95 -1.51 -16.05 10.58
N LEU A 96 -1.61 -17.08 9.74
CA LEU A 96 -0.83 -17.20 8.52
C LEU A 96 -1.75 -16.90 7.34
N GLY A 97 -1.33 -16.13 6.35
CA GLY A 97 -2.17 -15.82 5.22
C GLY A 97 -1.39 -15.56 3.95
N LEU A 98 -1.93 -16.02 2.83
CA LEU A 98 -1.42 -15.74 1.50
C LEU A 98 -2.22 -14.60 0.88
N ASN A 99 -1.56 -13.52 0.48
CA ASN A 99 -2.16 -12.38 -0.21
C ASN A 99 -1.70 -12.36 -1.67
N LEU A 100 -2.67 -12.29 -2.57
CA LEU A 100 -2.46 -12.02 -3.98
C LEU A 100 -2.87 -10.58 -4.25
N LYS A 101 -2.00 -9.81 -4.90
CA LYS A 101 -2.26 -8.42 -5.29
C LYS A 101 -2.00 -8.27 -6.79
N GLY A 102 -2.91 -7.58 -7.44
CA GLY A 102 -2.76 -7.11 -8.81
C GLY A 102 -3.12 -5.64 -8.90
N ARG A 103 -2.40 -4.90 -9.73
CA ARG A 103 -2.68 -3.51 -10.07
C ARG A 103 -2.40 -3.31 -11.55
N LEU A 104 -3.25 -2.53 -12.19
CA LEU A 104 -3.06 -2.04 -13.55
C LEU A 104 -3.18 -0.51 -13.50
N LEU A 105 -2.22 0.17 -14.12
CA LEU A 105 -2.22 1.60 -14.34
C LEU A 105 -2.38 1.85 -15.83
N ILE A 106 -3.24 2.81 -16.14
CA ILE A 106 -3.66 3.17 -17.49
C ILE A 106 -3.53 4.69 -17.59
N ASP A 107 -2.97 5.18 -18.69
CA ASP A 107 -2.85 6.63 -18.94
C ASP A 107 -4.18 7.26 -19.42
N LYS A 108 -4.13 8.56 -19.75
CA LYS A 108 -5.26 9.33 -20.30
C LYS A 108 -5.73 8.81 -21.67
N GLU A 109 -4.87 8.13 -22.43
CA GLU A 109 -5.16 7.56 -23.74
C GLU A 109 -5.68 6.12 -23.66
N PHE A 110 -5.99 5.65 -22.44
CA PHE A 110 -6.41 4.27 -22.17
C PHE A 110 -5.37 3.20 -22.53
N LYS A 111 -4.09 3.56 -22.60
CA LYS A 111 -2.99 2.61 -22.80
C LYS A 111 -2.47 2.11 -21.44
N PRO A 112 -2.26 0.79 -21.28
CA PRO A 112 -1.71 0.25 -20.06
C PRO A 112 -0.24 0.67 -19.92
N THR A 113 0.06 1.45 -18.88
CA THR A 113 1.42 1.96 -18.63
C THR A 113 2.21 1.07 -17.69
N LYS A 114 1.56 0.55 -16.64
CA LYS A 114 2.22 -0.32 -15.66
C LYS A 114 1.25 -1.38 -15.15
N THR A 115 1.66 -2.63 -15.29
CA THR A 115 1.05 -3.75 -14.58
C THR A 115 1.93 -4.06 -13.39
N SER A 116 1.32 -4.31 -12.22
CA SER A 116 2.06 -4.80 -11.07
C SER A 116 1.35 -5.96 -10.37
N GLY A 117 2.09 -7.01 -10.05
CA GLY A 117 1.60 -8.20 -9.37
C GLY A 117 2.49 -8.57 -8.19
N ALA A 118 1.90 -8.99 -7.07
CA ALA A 118 2.66 -9.49 -5.94
C ALA A 118 1.94 -10.62 -5.21
N VAL A 119 2.74 -11.59 -4.74
CA VAL A 119 2.31 -12.66 -3.83
C VAL A 119 2.99 -12.43 -2.50
N GLU A 120 2.24 -12.42 -1.41
CA GLU A 120 2.78 -12.22 -0.06
C GLU A 120 2.33 -13.34 0.87
N LEU A 121 3.28 -13.98 1.54
CA LEU A 121 3.01 -14.76 2.75
C LEU A 121 3.11 -13.83 3.95
N ALA A 122 2.04 -13.72 4.73
CA ALA A 122 1.96 -12.87 5.91
C ALA A 122 1.73 -13.73 7.15
N TRP A 123 2.60 -13.57 8.15
CA TRP A 123 2.48 -14.20 9.45
C TRP A 123 2.31 -13.12 10.51
N THR A 124 1.17 -13.16 11.21
CA THR A 124 0.87 -12.25 12.32
C THR A 124 0.97 -13.03 13.61
N ILE A 125 1.86 -12.58 14.49
CA ILE A 125 2.08 -13.08 15.84
C ILE A 125 1.43 -12.06 16.78
N LEU A 126 0.36 -12.48 17.44
CA LEU A 126 -0.34 -11.68 18.43
C LEU A 126 0.34 -11.81 19.78
N ASP A 127 0.31 -10.74 20.59
CA ASP A 127 0.79 -10.73 21.97
C ASP A 127 2.23 -11.25 22.14
N PHE A 128 3.16 -10.84 21.27
CA PHE A 128 4.58 -11.19 21.38
C PHE A 128 5.15 -10.75 22.73
N LYS A 129 4.73 -9.56 23.18
CA LYS A 129 4.71 -9.11 24.57
C LYS A 129 3.33 -8.50 24.84
N GLN A 130 2.96 -8.29 26.11
CA GLN A 130 1.67 -7.70 26.47
C GLN A 130 1.44 -6.37 25.73
N GLY A 131 0.47 -6.34 24.82
CA GLY A 131 0.14 -5.16 24.00
C GLY A 131 1.03 -4.94 22.76
N GLN A 132 1.85 -5.91 22.36
CA GLN A 132 2.75 -5.82 21.20
C GLN A 132 2.41 -6.87 20.14
N ASP A 133 1.90 -6.39 19.01
CA ASP A 133 1.64 -7.21 17.82
C ASP A 133 2.77 -7.09 16.81
N VAL A 134 3.27 -8.24 16.36
CA VAL A 134 4.33 -8.32 15.34
C VAL A 134 3.78 -9.01 14.10
N ARG A 135 4.01 -8.41 12.94
CA ARG A 135 3.68 -9.03 11.66
C ARG A 135 4.89 -9.09 10.76
N LEU A 136 5.21 -10.30 10.35
CA LEU A 136 6.22 -10.61 9.35
C LEU A 136 5.54 -10.88 8.02
N LYS A 137 6.09 -10.37 6.93
CA LYS A 137 5.70 -10.82 5.59
C LYS A 137 6.90 -11.05 4.71
N VAL A 138 6.79 -12.08 3.89
CA VAL A 138 7.68 -12.32 2.77
C VAL A 138 6.85 -12.17 1.51
N GLY A 139 7.24 -11.25 0.64
CA GLY A 139 6.57 -10.97 -0.60
C GLY A 139 7.48 -11.20 -1.80
N TYR A 140 6.87 -11.44 -2.95
CA TYR A 140 7.55 -11.51 -4.23
C TYR A 140 6.79 -10.65 -5.23
N GLU A 141 7.46 -9.62 -5.75
CA GLU A 141 6.93 -8.78 -6.84
C GLU A 141 7.20 -9.47 -8.17
N LEU A 142 6.14 -9.71 -8.95
CA LEU A 142 6.18 -10.57 -10.14
C LEU A 142 6.82 -9.87 -11.34
N ASP A 143 6.64 -8.56 -11.48
CA ASP A 143 7.12 -7.81 -12.66
C ASP A 143 8.61 -7.56 -12.57
N ASP A 144 9.07 -6.98 -11.47
CA ASP A 144 10.50 -6.71 -11.24
C ASP A 144 11.25 -7.96 -10.75
N LYS A 145 10.53 -9.05 -10.43
CA LYS A 145 11.08 -10.32 -9.93
C LYS A 145 11.91 -10.14 -8.65
N VAL A 146 11.51 -9.21 -7.79
CA VAL A 146 12.22 -8.86 -6.57
C VAL A 146 11.48 -9.42 -5.35
N PRO A 147 12.12 -10.29 -4.55
CA PRO A 147 11.64 -10.63 -3.23
C PRO A 147 11.79 -9.45 -2.27
N TYR A 148 10.85 -9.32 -1.35
CA TYR A 148 10.91 -8.33 -0.28
C TYR A 148 10.42 -8.89 1.04
N PHE A 149 10.90 -8.27 2.11
CA PHE A 149 10.55 -8.59 3.47
C PHE A 149 9.89 -7.38 4.12
N GLN A 150 8.81 -7.61 4.86
CA GLN A 150 8.13 -6.59 5.65
C GLN A 150 8.11 -7.00 7.12
N LEU A 151 8.59 -6.12 7.98
CA LEU A 151 8.38 -6.17 9.43
C LEU A 151 7.42 -5.04 9.82
N ARG A 152 6.34 -5.37 10.52
CA ARG A 152 5.50 -4.37 11.19
C ARG A 152 5.45 -4.68 12.67
N GLU A 153 5.71 -3.64 13.45
CA GLU A 153 5.65 -3.67 14.90
C GLU A 153 4.96 -2.38 15.34
N ASN A 154 3.84 -2.52 16.06
CA ASN A 154 3.02 -1.38 16.47
C ASN A 154 2.69 -0.47 15.26
N SER A 155 3.01 0.82 15.36
CA SER A 155 2.84 1.83 14.31
C SER A 155 3.96 1.85 13.26
N TRP A 156 5.02 1.08 13.43
CA TRP A 156 6.17 1.07 12.51
C TRP A 156 6.06 -0.05 11.51
N THR A 157 6.40 0.24 10.25
CA THR A 157 6.57 -0.76 9.19
C THR A 157 7.87 -0.50 8.45
N LEU A 158 8.72 -1.51 8.36
CA LEU A 158 9.92 -1.54 7.52
C LEU A 158 9.68 -2.52 6.37
N ASN A 159 9.94 -2.09 5.14
CA ASN A 159 10.07 -2.97 3.99
C ASN A 159 11.51 -2.91 3.48
N ALA A 160 12.09 -4.08 3.23
CA ALA A 160 13.40 -4.23 2.61
C ALA A 160 13.28 -5.11 1.37
N TYR A 161 13.92 -4.70 0.28
CA TYR A 161 13.85 -5.37 -1.02
C TYR A 161 15.23 -5.94 -1.36
N MET A 162 15.28 -7.08 -2.05
CA MET A 162 16.56 -7.72 -2.39
C MET A 162 17.42 -6.92 -3.38
N ASP A 163 16.85 -5.92 -4.06
CA ASP A 163 17.59 -4.98 -4.91
C ASP A 163 18.27 -3.84 -4.12
N GLY A 164 18.27 -3.92 -2.78
CA GLY A 164 18.89 -2.95 -1.89
C GLY A 164 18.02 -1.74 -1.54
N LYS A 165 16.82 -1.62 -2.14
CA LYS A 165 15.87 -0.59 -1.77
C LYS A 165 15.23 -0.90 -0.41
N TRP A 166 14.73 0.13 0.25
CA TRP A 166 13.96 -0.01 1.49
C TRP A 166 12.99 1.16 1.66
N ASP A 167 11.95 0.94 2.46
CA ASP A 167 11.06 2.00 2.91
C ASP A 167 10.62 1.78 4.37
N VAL A 168 10.52 2.89 5.10
CA VAL A 168 10.02 2.93 6.48
C VAL A 168 8.76 3.76 6.51
N ARG A 169 7.77 3.27 7.25
CA ARG A 169 6.51 3.95 7.50
C ARG A 169 6.23 4.00 8.99
N PHE A 170 5.82 5.16 9.47
CA PHE A 170 5.25 5.35 10.80
C PHE A 170 3.79 5.79 10.68
N GLU A 171 2.88 5.05 11.32
CA GLU A 171 1.45 5.37 11.42
C GLU A 171 1.20 6.27 12.65
N MET A 172 0.51 7.39 12.44
CA MET A 172 0.19 8.38 13.47
C MET A 172 -1.21 8.15 14.04
#